data_AF-A0AA89LT02-F1
#
_entry.id   AF-A0AA89LT02-F1
#
_cell.length_a   1.000
_cell.length_b   1.000
_cell.length_c   1.000
_cell.angle_alpha   90.00
_cell.angle_beta   90.00
_cell.angle_gamma   90.00
#
_symmetry.space_group_name_H-M   'P 1'
#
loop_
_entity.id
_entity.type
_entity.pdbx_description
1 polymer ?
#
loop_
_entity_poly.entity_id
_entity_poly.type
_entity_poly.pdbx_seq_one_letter_code
_entity_poly.pdbx_strand_id
1 'polypeptide(L)'
;MLQGYSTPLTPAGRSSLAPRPPWHYAGECLAIEFEADAEAVAAYLPDGLAPASGERAGRCAIYFCDWQFATDEGFEYLDPVVSQYKETILLMACERDGECVSYCPYIWVDQDLAMMRGLIQGWPKQFGRTGMTRSYGARSPASPALSAGGRFGATLTFRDRRVADARITLQGQSHRLPDPGFASTFNVRHFPRLSAGRHDQPSVHELARLRARNVSIENPMVGDASLTFFDHPGLELAAFRPLTVGRGFRMTVSLTVDDVHVADDYTRPAR
;
A
#
# COMPACT_ATOMS: atom_id res chain seq x y z
N MET A 1 0.87 35.07 -9.12
CA MET A 1 0.99 33.68 -9.61
C MET A 1 0.14 32.79 -8.71
N LEU A 2 -0.45 31.71 -9.23
CA LEU A 2 -1.18 30.74 -8.41
C LEU A 2 -0.18 29.87 -7.62
N GLN A 3 -0.58 29.44 -6.43
CA GLN A 3 0.26 28.68 -5.48
C GLN A 3 -0.38 27.32 -5.18
N GLY A 4 0.42 26.37 -4.70
CA GLY A 4 -0.01 25.03 -4.30
C GLY A 4 1.06 23.98 -4.51
N TYR A 5 0.87 22.78 -3.96
CA TYR A 5 1.69 21.60 -4.25
C TYR A 5 1.05 20.74 -5.34
N SER A 6 -0.22 20.42 -5.13
CA SER A 6 -1.08 19.74 -6.10
C SER A 6 -2.22 20.66 -6.52
N THR A 7 -3.00 20.23 -7.50
CA THR A 7 -4.15 20.99 -7.97
C THR A 7 -5.33 20.93 -6.99
N PRO A 8 -6.22 21.94 -6.99
CA PRO A 8 -6.14 23.21 -7.72
C PRO A 8 -5.08 24.17 -7.15
N LEU A 9 -4.40 24.89 -8.05
CA LEU A 9 -3.56 26.02 -7.68
C LEU A 9 -4.45 27.24 -7.43
N THR A 10 -4.26 27.93 -6.31
CA THR A 10 -5.08 29.10 -5.93
C THR A 10 -4.20 30.26 -5.46
N PRO A 11 -4.70 31.52 -5.41
CA PRO A 11 -3.89 32.65 -4.97
C PRO A 11 -3.24 32.45 -3.59
N ALA A 12 -3.94 31.76 -2.68
CA ALA A 12 -3.47 31.47 -1.32
C ALA A 12 -2.83 30.09 -1.14
N GLY A 13 -2.86 29.20 -2.15
CA GLY A 13 -2.27 27.85 -2.08
C GLY A 13 -2.96 26.82 -1.17
N ARG A 14 -3.93 27.25 -0.35
CA ARG A 14 -4.64 26.42 0.65
C ARG A 14 -5.59 25.37 0.08
N SER A 15 -5.85 25.41 -1.22
CA SER A 15 -6.83 24.53 -1.87
C SER A 15 -6.19 23.34 -2.59
N SER A 16 -4.86 23.16 -2.47
CA SER A 16 -4.20 21.97 -2.99
C SER A 16 -4.88 20.74 -2.40
N LEU A 17 -5.18 19.72 -3.22
CA LEU A 17 -5.68 18.46 -2.70
C LEU A 17 -4.66 17.89 -1.73
N ALA A 18 -3.52 17.39 -2.21
CA ALA A 18 -2.36 17.05 -1.37
C ALA A 18 -1.56 18.30 -0.97
N PRO A 19 -1.28 18.53 0.34
CA PRO A 19 -0.37 19.56 0.80
C PRO A 19 1.09 19.18 0.51
N ARG A 20 2.01 20.13 0.67
CA ARG A 20 3.45 19.83 0.59
C ARG A 20 3.86 18.84 1.68
N PRO A 21 4.78 17.91 1.39
CA PRO A 21 5.43 17.11 2.43
C PRO A 21 6.24 18.01 3.41
N PRO A 22 6.62 17.49 4.60
CA PRO A 22 6.54 16.10 5.01
C PRO A 22 5.13 15.61 5.33
N TRP A 23 4.94 14.31 5.13
CA TRP A 23 3.70 13.60 5.38
C TRP A 23 3.94 12.56 6.47
N HIS A 24 3.33 12.75 7.64
CA HIS A 24 3.41 11.82 8.77
C HIS A 24 2.22 10.88 8.76
N TYR A 25 2.48 9.61 9.06
CA TYR A 25 1.48 8.56 9.10
C TYR A 25 1.60 7.79 10.40
N ALA A 26 0.47 7.47 11.00
CA ALA A 26 0.35 6.51 12.09
C ALA A 26 -0.88 5.63 11.86
N GLY A 27 -0.78 4.33 12.07
CA GLY A 27 -1.90 3.45 11.78
C GLY A 27 -1.74 2.02 12.28
N GLU A 28 -2.86 1.32 12.27
CA GLU A 28 -2.93 -0.12 12.55
C GLU A 28 -2.89 -0.90 11.23
N CYS A 29 -2.06 -1.93 11.15
CA CYS A 29 -1.90 -2.76 9.96
C CYS A 29 -2.21 -4.21 10.28
N LEU A 30 -3.03 -4.85 9.44
CA LEU A 30 -3.08 -6.30 9.30
C LEU A 30 -2.35 -6.68 8.02
N ALA A 31 -1.47 -7.67 8.07
CA ALA A 31 -0.77 -8.17 6.89
C ALA A 31 -0.94 -9.68 6.78
N ILE A 32 -1.12 -10.20 5.57
CA ILE A 32 -1.19 -11.64 5.31
C ILE A 32 -0.17 -11.96 4.22
N GLU A 33 0.78 -12.82 4.56
CA GLU A 33 1.70 -13.40 3.60
C GLU A 33 1.02 -14.54 2.85
N PHE A 34 1.31 -14.68 1.56
CA PHE A 34 0.81 -15.75 0.73
C PHE A 34 1.74 -15.99 -0.46
N GLU A 35 1.58 -17.14 -1.11
CA GLU A 35 2.27 -17.47 -2.35
C GLU A 35 1.26 -17.48 -3.48
N ALA A 36 1.58 -16.78 -4.57
CA ALA A 36 0.86 -16.81 -5.83
C ALA A 36 1.71 -17.51 -6.90
N ASP A 37 1.11 -17.75 -8.06
CA ASP A 37 1.86 -18.23 -9.24
C ASP A 37 3.00 -17.25 -9.57
N ALA A 38 4.24 -17.75 -9.57
CA ALA A 38 5.42 -16.96 -9.83
C ALA A 38 5.44 -16.36 -11.24
N GLU A 39 4.87 -17.03 -12.24
CA GLU A 39 4.75 -16.49 -13.60
C GLU A 39 3.74 -15.34 -13.64
N ALA A 40 2.61 -15.47 -12.92
CA ALA A 40 1.63 -14.40 -12.80
C ALA A 40 2.22 -13.18 -12.08
N VAL A 41 3.00 -13.37 -11.02
CA VAL A 41 3.71 -12.27 -10.34
C VAL A 41 4.73 -11.60 -11.26
N ALA A 42 5.54 -12.39 -11.98
CA ALA A 42 6.55 -11.88 -12.90
C ALA A 42 5.96 -11.00 -14.02
N ALA A 43 4.78 -11.37 -14.54
CA ALA A 43 4.10 -10.63 -15.61
C ALA A 43 3.69 -9.19 -15.24
N TYR A 44 3.67 -8.86 -13.95
CA TYR A 44 3.31 -7.54 -13.45
C TYR A 44 4.51 -6.66 -13.10
N LEU A 45 5.73 -7.20 -13.16
CA LEU A 45 6.92 -6.44 -12.82
C LEU A 45 7.28 -5.47 -13.98
N PRO A 46 7.52 -4.19 -13.69
CA PRO A 46 7.99 -3.24 -14.70
C PRO A 46 9.45 -3.49 -15.06
N ASP A 47 9.86 -2.97 -16.22
CA ASP A 47 11.26 -3.01 -16.67
C ASP A 47 12.22 -2.53 -15.58
N GLY A 48 13.31 -3.27 -15.37
CA GLY A 48 14.29 -2.96 -14.33
C GLY A 48 14.03 -3.64 -12.98
N LEU A 49 12.91 -4.34 -12.80
CA LEU A 49 12.73 -5.29 -11.70
C LEU A 49 12.75 -6.73 -12.23
N ALA A 50 13.48 -7.60 -11.54
CA ALA A 50 13.53 -9.02 -11.83
C ALA A 50 12.57 -9.80 -10.92
N PRO A 51 11.98 -10.92 -11.37
CA PRO A 51 11.25 -11.82 -10.49
C PRO A 51 12.12 -12.30 -9.34
N ALA A 52 11.53 -12.42 -8.14
CA ALA A 52 12.23 -13.04 -7.02
C ALA A 52 12.52 -14.52 -7.30
N SER A 53 13.68 -14.99 -6.85
CA SER A 53 14.14 -16.36 -7.03
C SER A 53 14.03 -17.21 -5.75
N GLY A 54 14.19 -18.53 -5.88
CA GLY A 54 14.22 -19.47 -4.76
C GLY A 54 12.94 -19.46 -3.91
N GLU A 55 13.10 -19.42 -2.58
CA GLU A 55 11.98 -19.44 -1.61
C GLU A 55 11.10 -18.18 -1.66
N ARG A 56 11.51 -17.14 -2.39
CA ARG A 56 10.75 -15.89 -2.57
C ARG A 56 9.99 -15.85 -3.90
N ALA A 57 10.16 -16.83 -4.77
CA ALA A 57 9.39 -16.91 -6.02
C ALA A 57 7.89 -16.95 -5.71
N GLY A 58 7.10 -16.08 -6.35
CA GLY A 58 5.66 -16.00 -6.12
C GLY A 58 5.24 -15.43 -4.75
N ARG A 59 6.19 -15.05 -3.88
CA ARG A 59 5.88 -14.54 -2.53
C ARG A 59 5.24 -13.15 -2.59
N CYS A 60 4.10 -13.04 -1.93
CA CYS A 60 3.31 -11.81 -1.85
C CYS A 60 2.86 -11.54 -0.41
N ALA A 61 2.51 -10.29 -0.14
CA ALA A 61 1.83 -9.90 1.08
C ALA A 61 0.73 -8.89 0.77
N ILE A 62 -0.44 -9.06 1.39
CA ILE A 62 -1.52 -8.08 1.34
C ILE A 62 -1.68 -7.41 2.70
N TYR A 63 -1.71 -6.09 2.70
CA TYR A 63 -1.86 -5.25 3.88
C TYR A 63 -3.23 -4.59 3.88
N PHE A 64 -3.82 -4.49 5.07
CA PHE A 64 -5.03 -3.73 5.34
C PHE A 64 -4.71 -2.77 6.47
N CYS A 65 -4.83 -1.47 6.22
CA CYS A 65 -4.39 -0.43 7.13
C CYS A 65 -5.53 0.52 7.48
N ASP A 66 -5.53 0.98 8.74
CA ASP A 66 -6.35 2.08 9.25
C ASP A 66 -5.39 3.23 9.61
N TRP A 67 -5.28 4.22 8.72
CA TRP A 67 -4.28 5.28 8.80
C TRP A 67 -4.88 6.58 9.34
N GLN A 68 -4.02 7.32 10.04
CA GLN A 68 -4.19 8.74 10.31
C GLN A 68 -2.96 9.49 9.80
N PHE A 69 -3.20 10.64 9.17
CA PHE A 69 -2.20 11.48 8.51
C PHE A 69 -2.13 12.88 9.12
N ALA A 70 -0.94 13.50 9.11
CA ALA A 70 -0.75 14.92 9.36
C ALA A 70 0.47 15.46 8.59
N THR A 71 0.57 16.78 8.42
CA THR A 71 1.81 17.46 8.02
C THR A 71 2.54 18.00 9.25
N ASP A 72 3.65 18.73 9.06
CA ASP A 72 4.33 19.47 10.12
C ASP A 72 3.44 20.54 10.79
N GLU A 73 2.33 20.96 10.16
CA GLU A 73 1.35 21.81 10.83
C GLU A 73 0.71 21.09 12.02
N GLY A 74 0.60 19.76 11.97
CA GLY A 74 0.29 18.92 13.12
C GLY A 74 -1.13 19.07 13.65
N PHE A 75 -2.07 19.59 12.88
CA PHE A 75 -3.46 19.77 13.31
C PHE A 75 -4.47 19.02 12.44
N GLU A 76 -4.06 18.40 11.33
CA GLU A 76 -4.99 17.67 10.45
C GLU A 76 -5.64 16.49 11.15
N TYR A 77 -4.98 15.87 12.14
CA TYR A 77 -5.59 14.82 12.95
C TYR A 77 -6.76 15.29 13.82
N LEU A 78 -6.93 16.60 14.01
CA LEU A 78 -8.11 17.18 14.67
C LEU A 78 -9.31 17.28 13.72
N ASP A 79 -9.10 17.15 12.41
CA ASP A 79 -10.15 16.97 11.41
C ASP A 79 -10.08 15.54 10.82
N PRO A 80 -10.70 14.54 11.49
CA PRO A 80 -10.57 13.14 11.11
C PRO A 80 -11.13 12.82 9.72
N VAL A 81 -12.03 13.65 9.18
CA VAL A 81 -12.56 13.47 7.81
C VAL A 81 -11.46 13.72 6.76
N VAL A 82 -10.46 14.54 7.09
CA VAL A 82 -9.32 14.86 6.22
C VAL A 82 -8.15 13.93 6.49
N SER A 83 -7.88 13.59 7.75
CA SER A 83 -6.68 12.88 8.16
C SER A 83 -6.81 11.36 8.18
N GLN A 84 -8.01 10.80 8.36
CA GLN A 84 -8.19 9.35 8.46
C GLN A 84 -8.58 8.74 7.11
N TYR A 85 -7.99 7.60 6.80
CA TYR A 85 -8.33 6.81 5.62
C TYR A 85 -7.97 5.34 5.86
N LYS A 86 -8.62 4.44 5.11
CA LYS A 86 -8.25 3.03 5.08
C LYS A 86 -7.57 2.69 3.78
N GLU A 87 -6.73 1.68 3.84
CA GLU A 87 -5.90 1.30 2.72
C GLU A 87 -5.77 -0.21 2.60
N THR A 88 -5.72 -0.71 1.37
CA THR A 88 -5.31 -2.09 1.07
C THR A 88 -4.19 -2.09 0.06
N ILE A 89 -3.09 -2.76 0.36
CA ILE A 89 -1.85 -2.73 -0.43
C ILE A 89 -1.46 -4.16 -0.76
N LEU A 90 -1.25 -4.47 -2.04
CA LEU A 90 -0.62 -5.71 -2.46
C LEU A 90 0.86 -5.44 -2.73
N LEU A 91 1.74 -6.24 -2.13
CA LEU A 91 3.18 -6.23 -2.38
C LEU A 91 3.63 -7.59 -2.91
N MET A 92 4.52 -7.57 -3.88
CA MET A 92 5.17 -8.75 -4.47
C MET A 92 6.67 -8.70 -4.19
N ALA A 93 7.25 -9.85 -3.83
CA ALA A 93 8.69 -9.97 -3.76
C ALA A 93 9.29 -9.92 -5.17
N CYS A 94 10.34 -9.12 -5.34
CA CYS A 94 11.11 -9.03 -6.57
C CYS A 94 12.57 -8.69 -6.25
N GLU A 95 13.40 -8.57 -7.28
CA GLU A 95 14.82 -8.25 -7.17
C GLU A 95 15.17 -7.01 -7.98
N ARG A 96 16.07 -6.19 -7.46
CA ARG A 96 16.73 -5.10 -8.21
C ARG A 96 18.22 -5.21 -7.96
N ASP A 97 19.00 -5.38 -9.02
CA ASP A 97 20.47 -5.48 -8.95
C ASP A 97 20.95 -6.55 -7.94
N GLY A 98 20.22 -7.66 -7.83
CA GLY A 98 20.47 -8.75 -6.87
C GLY A 98 20.00 -8.48 -5.43
N GLU A 99 19.47 -7.29 -5.14
CA GLU A 99 18.86 -6.98 -3.85
C GLU A 99 17.38 -7.41 -3.82
N CYS A 100 16.99 -8.05 -2.71
CA CYS A 100 15.59 -8.33 -2.42
C CYS A 100 14.82 -7.04 -2.15
N VAL A 101 13.80 -6.78 -2.96
CA VAL A 101 12.93 -5.60 -2.88
C VAL A 101 11.46 -6.02 -3.01
N SER A 102 10.55 -5.05 -2.99
CA SER A 102 9.14 -5.30 -3.22
C SER A 102 8.57 -4.36 -4.28
N TYR A 103 7.53 -4.80 -4.97
CA TYR A 103 6.79 -4.00 -5.95
C TYR A 103 5.30 -3.96 -5.59
N CYS A 104 4.67 -2.81 -5.79
CA CYS A 104 3.24 -2.65 -5.59
C CYS A 104 2.49 -2.53 -6.93
N PRO A 105 1.81 -3.60 -7.39
CA PRO A 105 0.97 -3.54 -8.58
C PRO A 105 -0.39 -2.89 -8.31
N TYR A 106 -0.91 -3.05 -7.09
CA TYR A 106 -2.27 -2.62 -6.74
C TYR A 106 -2.36 -2.13 -5.30
N ILE A 107 -3.10 -1.04 -5.14
CA ILE A 107 -3.38 -0.41 -3.85
C ILE A 107 -4.70 0.35 -3.94
N TRP A 108 -5.47 0.32 -2.85
CA TRP A 108 -6.77 0.99 -2.75
C TRP A 108 -6.86 1.83 -1.51
N VAL A 109 -7.52 2.98 -1.62
CA VAL A 109 -7.87 3.86 -0.50
C VAL A 109 -9.31 4.32 -0.60
N ASP A 110 -9.89 4.75 0.51
CA ASP A 110 -11.26 5.28 0.58
C ASP A 110 -11.32 6.82 0.59
N GLN A 111 -10.18 7.49 0.37
CA GLN A 111 -10.09 8.94 0.48
C GLN A 111 -9.17 9.57 -0.58
N ASP A 112 -9.58 10.72 -1.11
CA ASP A 112 -9.01 11.41 -2.28
C ASP A 112 -7.62 12.01 -2.03
N LEU A 113 -7.42 12.65 -0.88
CA LEU A 113 -6.13 13.19 -0.46
C LEU A 113 -5.07 12.08 -0.40
N ALA A 114 -5.42 10.93 0.19
CA ALA A 114 -4.57 9.75 0.28
C ALA A 114 -4.27 9.17 -1.11
N MET A 115 -5.26 9.17 -2.02
CA MET A 115 -5.10 8.77 -3.41
C MET A 115 -4.09 9.69 -4.12
N MET A 116 -4.28 11.01 -4.06
CA MET A 116 -3.40 11.98 -4.70
C MET A 116 -1.96 11.91 -4.17
N ARG A 117 -1.76 11.83 -2.85
CA ARG A 117 -0.42 11.61 -2.27
C ARG A 117 0.22 10.32 -2.78
N GLY A 118 -0.58 9.26 -2.94
CA GLY A 118 -0.10 7.98 -3.47
C GLY A 118 0.38 8.09 -4.91
N LEU A 119 -0.43 8.68 -5.80
CA LEU A 119 -0.08 8.89 -7.20
C LEU A 119 1.20 9.72 -7.36
N ILE A 120 1.38 10.75 -6.51
CA ILE A 120 2.62 11.54 -6.46
C ILE A 120 3.82 10.67 -6.08
N GLN A 121 3.67 9.70 -5.17
CA GLN A 121 4.74 8.76 -4.81
C GLN A 121 4.94 7.62 -5.82
N GLY A 122 4.00 7.43 -6.75
CA GLY A 122 3.96 6.30 -7.69
C GLY A 122 3.15 5.10 -7.21
N TRP A 123 2.56 5.15 -6.02
CA TRP A 123 1.61 4.13 -5.59
C TRP A 123 0.40 4.15 -6.55
N PRO A 124 0.04 3.03 -7.21
CA PRO A 124 -1.04 2.98 -8.19
C PRO A 124 -2.43 2.96 -7.51
N LYS A 125 -2.69 3.97 -6.67
CA LYS A 125 -3.89 4.04 -5.83
C LYS A 125 -5.15 4.19 -6.67
N GLN A 126 -6.12 3.35 -6.34
CA GLN A 126 -7.50 3.46 -6.80
C GLN A 126 -8.45 3.67 -5.62
N PHE A 127 -9.67 4.12 -5.90
CA PHE A 127 -10.72 4.11 -4.89
C PHE A 127 -11.20 2.68 -4.62
N GLY A 128 -11.23 2.33 -3.33
CA GLY A 128 -11.79 1.07 -2.83
C GLY A 128 -12.18 1.23 -1.37
N ARG A 129 -13.00 0.31 -0.86
CA ARG A 129 -13.43 0.34 0.54
C ARG A 129 -12.86 -0.83 1.30
N THR A 130 -12.03 -0.52 2.29
CA THR A 130 -11.43 -1.49 3.19
C THR A 130 -12.25 -1.59 4.47
N GLY A 131 -12.69 -2.81 4.80
CA GLY A 131 -13.26 -3.13 6.11
C GLY A 131 -12.19 -3.78 6.97
N MET A 132 -12.08 -3.42 8.25
CA MET A 132 -11.06 -3.96 9.16
C MET A 132 -11.59 -4.04 10.59
N THR A 133 -11.38 -5.18 11.24
CA THR A 133 -11.68 -5.36 12.67
C THR A 133 -10.76 -4.47 13.51
N ARG A 134 -11.35 -3.75 14.47
CA ARG A 134 -10.63 -2.96 15.47
C ARG A 134 -10.58 -3.71 16.80
N SER A 135 -9.55 -3.41 17.60
CA SER A 135 -9.50 -3.78 19.02
C SER A 135 -9.61 -2.52 19.87
N TYR A 136 -10.27 -2.64 21.01
CA TYR A 136 -10.49 -1.55 21.96
C TYR A 136 -9.88 -1.90 23.31
N GLY A 137 -9.51 -0.87 24.09
CA GLY A 137 -8.94 -1.06 25.43
C GLY A 137 -9.91 -1.65 26.46
N ALA A 138 -11.22 -1.56 26.19
CA ALA A 138 -12.25 -2.17 27.01
C ALA A 138 -12.42 -3.67 26.68
N ARG A 139 -12.45 -4.52 27.71
CA ARG A 139 -12.79 -5.94 27.54
C ARG A 139 -14.27 -6.05 27.17
N SER A 140 -14.55 -6.62 26.00
CA SER A 140 -15.90 -6.77 25.47
C SER A 140 -15.97 -7.97 24.52
N PRO A 141 -17.09 -8.73 24.48
CA PRO A 141 -17.33 -9.73 23.44
C PRO A 141 -17.30 -9.14 22.01
N ALA A 142 -17.46 -7.82 21.86
CA ALA A 142 -17.41 -7.11 20.58
C ALA A 142 -15.99 -6.66 20.18
N SER A 143 -14.96 -6.93 20.97
CA SER A 143 -13.56 -6.58 20.67
C SER A 143 -12.66 -7.81 20.79
N PRO A 144 -11.86 -8.15 19.77
CA PRO A 144 -10.83 -9.17 19.92
C PRO A 144 -9.77 -8.72 20.92
N ALA A 145 -9.12 -9.69 21.57
CA ALA A 145 -7.98 -9.43 22.43
C ALA A 145 -6.71 -9.21 21.61
N LEU A 146 -5.81 -8.34 22.10
CA LEU A 146 -4.46 -8.18 21.57
C LEU A 146 -3.51 -9.22 22.19
N SER A 147 -3.87 -10.48 22.06
CA SER A 147 -3.18 -11.63 22.63
C SER A 147 -3.43 -12.88 21.79
N ALA A 148 -2.81 -14.00 22.14
CA ALA A 148 -3.14 -15.30 21.58
C ALA A 148 -4.66 -15.55 21.60
N GLY A 149 -5.20 -16.09 20.51
CA GLY A 149 -6.63 -16.32 20.29
C GLY A 149 -7.42 -15.12 19.74
N GLY A 150 -6.83 -13.92 19.69
CA GLY A 150 -7.46 -12.72 19.11
C GLY A 150 -7.71 -12.89 17.61
N ARG A 151 -8.94 -12.60 17.15
CA ARG A 151 -9.36 -12.80 15.75
C ARG A 151 -9.68 -11.48 15.07
N PHE A 152 -9.06 -11.26 13.91
CA PHE A 152 -9.21 -10.04 13.11
C PHE A 152 -9.66 -10.40 11.71
N GLY A 153 -10.63 -9.67 11.17
CA GLY A 153 -11.06 -9.78 9.79
C GLY A 153 -10.71 -8.51 9.02
N ALA A 154 -10.41 -8.68 7.73
CA ALA A 154 -10.30 -7.56 6.81
C ALA A 154 -10.93 -7.91 5.45
N THR A 155 -11.44 -6.91 4.75
CA THR A 155 -12.11 -7.10 3.45
C THR A 155 -11.79 -5.94 2.53
N LEU A 156 -11.74 -6.18 1.23
CA LEU A 156 -11.64 -5.14 0.21
C LEU A 156 -12.84 -5.20 -0.74
N THR A 157 -13.47 -4.05 -0.96
CA THR A 157 -14.49 -3.84 -1.98
C THR A 157 -13.96 -2.87 -3.03
N PHE A 158 -14.09 -3.24 -4.31
CA PHE A 158 -13.76 -2.36 -5.43
C PHE A 158 -15.00 -2.23 -6.31
N ARG A 159 -15.43 -0.99 -6.59
CA ARG A 159 -16.65 -0.68 -7.39
C ARG A 159 -17.86 -1.53 -6.96
N ASP A 160 -18.14 -1.50 -5.66
CA ASP A 160 -19.24 -2.21 -4.99
C ASP A 160 -19.20 -3.75 -5.07
N ARG A 161 -18.09 -4.33 -5.50
CA ARG A 161 -17.88 -5.79 -5.54
C ARG A 161 -16.81 -6.20 -4.54
N ARG A 162 -17.09 -7.24 -3.76
CA ARG A 162 -16.11 -7.87 -2.86
C ARG A 162 -15.00 -8.49 -3.71
N VAL A 163 -13.74 -8.11 -3.45
CA VAL A 163 -12.56 -8.62 -4.20
C VAL A 163 -11.51 -9.29 -3.31
N ALA A 164 -11.52 -9.03 -2.00
CA ALA A 164 -10.70 -9.79 -1.05
C ALA A 164 -11.40 -9.99 0.31
N ASP A 165 -11.19 -11.16 0.92
CA ASP A 165 -11.50 -11.47 2.31
C ASP A 165 -10.29 -12.06 3.01
N ALA A 166 -9.98 -11.56 4.20
CA ALA A 166 -8.87 -12.01 5.02
C ALA A 166 -9.27 -12.18 6.49
N ARG A 167 -8.63 -13.14 7.17
CA ARG A 167 -8.77 -13.36 8.61
C ARG A 167 -7.42 -13.72 9.22
N ILE A 168 -7.18 -13.29 10.46
CA ILE A 168 -6.00 -13.62 11.25
C ILE A 168 -6.46 -14.10 12.62
N THR A 169 -5.86 -15.19 13.11
CA THR A 169 -5.98 -15.63 14.51
C THR A 169 -4.60 -15.54 15.17
N LEU A 170 -4.42 -14.55 16.04
CA LEU A 170 -3.14 -14.28 16.69
C LEU A 170 -2.71 -15.47 17.57
N GLN A 171 -1.43 -15.80 17.53
CA GLN A 171 -0.80 -16.82 18.37
C GLN A 171 0.15 -16.20 19.41
N GLY A 172 0.74 -15.04 19.13
CA GLY A 172 1.63 -14.37 20.07
C GLY A 172 2.35 -13.17 19.47
N GLN A 173 3.32 -12.65 20.21
CA GLN A 173 4.24 -11.62 19.72
C GLN A 173 5.10 -12.17 18.58
N SER A 174 5.47 -11.30 17.65
CA SER A 174 6.36 -11.62 16.55
C SER A 174 7.69 -10.91 16.72
N HIS A 175 8.78 -11.62 16.46
CA HIS A 175 10.12 -11.01 16.32
C HIS A 175 10.49 -10.72 14.87
N ARG A 176 9.60 -11.06 13.92
CA ARG A 176 9.75 -10.77 12.50
C ARG A 176 8.60 -9.94 11.98
N LEU A 177 8.86 -9.20 10.92
CA LEU A 177 7.86 -8.46 10.16
C LEU A 177 7.36 -9.31 8.98
N PRO A 178 6.23 -8.92 8.36
CA PRO A 178 5.77 -9.58 7.14
C PRO A 178 6.73 -9.30 5.99
N ASP A 179 6.87 -10.27 5.09
CA ASP A 179 7.71 -10.20 3.90
C ASP A 179 6.91 -10.64 2.65
N PRO A 180 6.88 -9.86 1.55
CA PRO A 180 7.54 -8.56 1.34
C PRO A 180 6.99 -7.43 2.21
N GLY A 181 7.88 -6.61 2.76
CA GLY A 181 7.55 -5.40 3.51
C GLY A 181 7.63 -4.11 2.69
N PHE A 182 7.27 -2.98 3.33
CA PHE A 182 7.34 -1.64 2.73
C PHE A 182 8.77 -1.11 2.55
N ALA A 183 9.72 -1.68 3.30
CA ALA A 183 11.12 -1.31 3.20
C ALA A 183 11.61 -1.64 1.78
N SER A 184 12.10 -0.63 1.07
CA SER A 184 12.59 -0.76 -0.31
C SER A 184 11.53 -1.09 -1.37
N THR A 185 10.27 -0.70 -1.14
CA THR A 185 9.24 -0.84 -2.17
C THR A 185 9.49 0.08 -3.36
N PHE A 186 9.39 -0.51 -4.55
CA PHE A 186 9.33 0.16 -5.84
C PHE A 186 7.90 0.35 -6.31
N ASN A 187 7.71 1.45 -7.00
CA ASN A 187 6.46 1.94 -7.57
C ASN A 187 6.74 2.51 -8.96
N VAL A 188 5.70 2.71 -9.77
CA VAL A 188 5.83 3.42 -11.06
C VAL A 188 5.06 4.72 -10.98
N ARG A 189 5.78 5.84 -11.01
CA ARG A 189 5.14 7.15 -11.21
C ARG A 189 4.73 7.24 -12.68
N HIS A 190 3.44 7.37 -12.91
CA HIS A 190 2.87 7.39 -14.25
C HIS A 190 1.83 8.50 -14.38
N PHE A 191 1.93 9.34 -15.42
CA PHE A 191 0.92 10.33 -15.77
C PHE A 191 0.77 10.41 -17.29
N PRO A 192 -0.43 10.12 -17.83
CA PRO A 192 -0.64 10.02 -19.28
C PRO A 192 -0.70 11.40 -19.93
N ARG A 193 -0.55 11.42 -21.27
CA ARG A 193 -0.89 12.59 -22.10
C ARG A 193 -2.25 12.39 -22.76
N LEU A 194 -3.10 13.41 -22.71
CA LEU A 194 -4.40 13.40 -23.41
C LEU A 194 -4.34 14.01 -24.83
N SER A 195 -3.24 14.68 -25.18
CA SER A 195 -3.06 15.24 -26.53
C SER A 195 -3.20 14.16 -27.60
N ALA A 196 -3.97 14.43 -28.65
CA ALA A 196 -4.17 13.50 -29.76
C ALA A 196 -2.84 12.99 -30.34
N GLY A 197 -2.77 11.68 -30.62
CA GLY A 197 -1.58 11.03 -31.15
C GLY A 197 -0.45 10.79 -30.14
N ARG A 198 -0.65 11.12 -28.85
CA ARG A 198 0.36 10.91 -27.79
C ARG A 198 -0.14 10.09 -26.60
N HIS A 199 -1.23 9.35 -26.78
CA HIS A 199 -1.83 8.56 -25.70
C HIS A 199 -0.88 7.46 -25.19
N ASP A 200 -0.04 6.90 -26.07
CA ASP A 200 0.99 5.90 -25.72
C ASP A 200 2.33 6.54 -25.27
N GLN A 201 2.36 7.87 -25.10
CA GLN A 201 3.56 8.61 -24.71
C GLN A 201 3.26 9.39 -23.43
N PRO A 202 3.35 8.75 -22.25
CA PRO A 202 3.08 9.42 -20.98
C PRO A 202 4.03 10.59 -20.73
N SER A 203 3.56 11.60 -19.99
CA SER A 203 4.41 12.74 -19.60
C SER A 203 5.30 12.44 -18.40
N VAL A 204 4.92 11.46 -17.59
CA VAL A 204 5.72 10.90 -16.50
C VAL A 204 5.60 9.40 -16.61
N HIS A 205 6.72 8.68 -16.64
CA HIS A 205 6.76 7.23 -16.57
C HIS A 205 8.12 6.81 -16.04
N GLU A 206 8.21 6.59 -14.73
CA GLU A 206 9.48 6.42 -14.04
C GLU A 206 9.37 5.40 -12.90
N LEU A 207 10.37 4.53 -12.80
CA LEU A 207 10.54 3.60 -11.69
C LEU A 207 11.03 4.38 -10.48
N ALA A 208 10.31 4.27 -9.37
CA ALA A 208 10.52 5.09 -8.19
C ALA A 208 10.58 4.21 -6.94
N ARG A 209 11.64 4.37 -6.13
CA ARG A 209 11.80 3.72 -4.83
C ARG A 209 11.29 4.62 -3.73
N LEU A 210 10.43 4.07 -2.86
CA LEU A 210 9.95 4.75 -1.67
C LEU A 210 11.11 5.14 -0.76
N ARG A 211 11.09 6.37 -0.25
CA ARG A 211 11.97 6.83 0.83
C ARG A 211 11.15 7.33 2.00
N ALA A 212 11.04 6.47 3.00
CA ALA A 212 10.44 6.80 4.29
C ALA A 212 11.53 6.96 5.35
N ARG A 213 11.31 7.87 6.29
CA ARG A 213 12.14 8.06 7.48
C ARG A 213 11.29 7.97 8.75
N ASN A 214 11.96 7.87 9.90
CA ASN A 214 11.30 7.74 11.21
C ASN A 214 10.32 6.57 11.25
N VAL A 215 10.67 5.46 10.59
CA VAL A 215 9.82 4.26 10.57
C VAL A 215 9.87 3.61 11.97
N SER A 216 8.71 3.46 12.58
CA SER A 216 8.53 2.72 13.84
C SER A 216 7.44 1.67 13.62
N ILE A 217 7.70 0.46 14.11
CA ILE A 217 6.76 -0.65 14.09
C ILE A 217 6.65 -1.18 15.50
N GLU A 218 5.47 -1.05 16.08
CA GLU A 218 5.21 -1.35 17.48
C GLU A 218 4.25 -2.54 17.61
N ASN A 219 4.46 -3.31 18.67
CA ASN A 219 3.62 -4.44 19.07
C ASN A 219 3.32 -5.45 17.94
N PRO A 220 4.32 -5.90 17.15
CA PRO A 220 4.07 -6.89 16.11
C PRO A 220 3.59 -8.21 16.73
N MET A 221 2.49 -8.72 16.21
CA MET A 221 1.90 -9.99 16.58
C MET A 221 1.74 -10.86 15.33
N VAL A 222 1.80 -12.17 15.49
CA VAL A 222 1.71 -13.13 14.39
C VAL A 222 0.72 -14.24 14.71
N GLY A 223 0.11 -14.80 13.68
CA GLY A 223 -0.93 -15.80 13.78
C GLY A 223 -1.16 -16.59 12.50
N ASP A 224 -2.09 -17.54 12.56
CA ASP A 224 -2.60 -18.22 11.38
C ASP A 224 -3.49 -17.27 10.58
N ALA A 225 -3.52 -17.41 9.26
CA ALA A 225 -4.33 -16.56 8.40
C ALA A 225 -5.13 -17.35 7.36
N SER A 226 -6.20 -16.72 6.87
CA SER A 226 -6.86 -17.11 5.63
C SER A 226 -6.99 -15.90 4.72
N LEU A 227 -6.89 -16.11 3.42
CA LEU A 227 -7.03 -15.08 2.40
C LEU A 227 -7.75 -15.66 1.19
N THR A 228 -8.65 -14.87 0.60
CA THR A 228 -9.36 -15.23 -0.62
C THR A 228 -9.49 -14.01 -1.51
N PHE A 229 -9.16 -14.17 -2.79
CA PHE A 229 -9.44 -13.19 -3.84
C PHE A 229 -10.61 -13.65 -4.70
N PHE A 230 -11.44 -12.70 -5.12
CA PHE A 230 -12.64 -12.95 -5.93
C PHE A 230 -12.48 -12.34 -7.32
N ASP A 231 -13.18 -12.90 -8.30
CA ASP A 231 -13.19 -12.39 -9.67
C ASP A 231 -13.86 -11.02 -9.77
N HIS A 232 -13.36 -10.20 -10.69
CA HIS A 232 -13.92 -8.89 -10.99
C HIS A 232 -13.76 -8.57 -12.49
N PRO A 233 -14.78 -8.02 -13.16
CA PRO A 233 -14.76 -7.81 -14.62
C PRO A 233 -13.77 -6.74 -15.12
N GLY A 234 -13.25 -5.90 -14.22
CA GLY A 234 -12.30 -4.84 -14.55
C GLY A 234 -11.18 -4.70 -13.54
N LEU A 235 -10.84 -5.79 -12.85
CA LEU A 235 -9.71 -5.86 -11.93
C LEU A 235 -9.13 -7.26 -11.98
N GLU A 236 -7.82 -7.35 -12.19
CA GLU A 236 -7.10 -8.61 -12.39
C GLU A 236 -6.45 -9.15 -11.11
N LEU A 237 -6.88 -8.67 -9.92
CA LEU A 237 -6.39 -9.14 -8.62
C LEU A 237 -6.51 -10.67 -8.45
N ALA A 238 -7.50 -11.29 -9.09
CA ALA A 238 -7.70 -12.74 -9.09
C ALA A 238 -6.56 -13.51 -9.78
N ALA A 239 -5.69 -12.87 -10.57
CA ALA A 239 -4.48 -13.48 -11.12
C ALA A 239 -3.51 -13.92 -10.01
N PHE A 240 -3.60 -13.32 -8.82
CA PHE A 240 -2.74 -13.65 -7.67
C PHE A 240 -3.46 -14.47 -6.61
N ARG A 241 -4.48 -15.27 -6.99
CA ARG A 241 -5.15 -16.16 -6.03
C ARG A 241 -4.10 -16.96 -5.24
N PRO A 242 -4.19 -16.98 -3.89
CA PRO A 242 -3.21 -17.69 -3.09
C PRO A 242 -3.17 -19.18 -3.44
N LEU A 243 -2.00 -19.69 -3.83
CA LEU A 243 -1.68 -21.11 -3.89
C LEU A 243 -1.52 -21.66 -2.47
N THR A 244 -0.81 -20.91 -1.63
CA THR A 244 -0.69 -21.15 -0.20
C THR A 244 -0.88 -19.84 0.57
N VAL A 245 -1.47 -19.90 1.76
CA VAL A 245 -1.58 -18.76 2.68
C VAL A 245 -0.60 -19.00 3.82
N GLY A 246 0.27 -18.02 4.05
CA GLY A 246 1.27 -18.03 5.10
C GLY A 246 0.75 -17.46 6.41
N ARG A 247 1.57 -16.63 7.06
CA ARG A 247 1.27 -16.06 8.37
C ARG A 247 0.50 -14.75 8.24
N GLY A 248 -0.36 -14.52 9.22
CA GLY A 248 -1.01 -13.23 9.44
C GLY A 248 -0.29 -12.43 10.51
N PHE A 249 -0.21 -11.12 10.32
CA PHE A 249 0.41 -10.18 11.24
C PHE A 249 -0.54 -9.07 11.62
N ARG A 250 -0.38 -8.57 12.84
CA ARG A 250 -0.96 -7.31 13.29
C ARG A 250 0.16 -6.45 13.87
N MET A 251 0.20 -5.18 13.52
CA MET A 251 1.21 -4.25 14.02
C MET A 251 0.71 -2.80 13.96
N THR A 252 1.25 -1.94 14.81
CA THR A 252 1.09 -0.49 14.69
C THR A 252 2.30 0.06 13.95
N VAL A 253 2.08 0.95 12.98
CA VAL A 253 3.14 1.50 12.13
C VAL A 253 3.08 3.02 12.16
N SER A 254 4.25 3.65 12.23
CA SER A 254 4.43 5.08 12.00
C SER A 254 5.57 5.33 11.03
N LEU A 255 5.43 6.34 10.17
CA LEU A 255 6.49 6.77 9.26
C LEU A 255 6.31 8.21 8.81
N THR A 256 7.35 8.78 8.22
CA THR A 256 7.32 10.08 7.52
C THR A 256 7.79 9.92 6.08
N VAL A 257 7.07 10.54 5.14
CA VAL A 257 7.43 10.59 3.72
C VAL A 257 7.60 12.04 3.28
N ASP A 258 8.77 12.35 2.75
CA ASP A 258 9.11 13.62 2.13
C ASP A 258 10.01 13.51 0.89
N ASP A 259 10.34 12.28 0.49
CA ASP A 259 11.23 12.00 -0.63
C ASP A 259 10.75 10.77 -1.43
N VAL A 260 11.11 10.73 -2.71
CA VAL A 260 10.98 9.57 -3.58
C VAL A 260 12.19 9.54 -4.50
N HIS A 261 12.85 8.38 -4.58
CA HIS A 261 14.03 8.24 -5.43
C HIS A 261 13.64 7.68 -6.79
N VAL A 262 13.75 8.49 -7.84
CA VAL A 262 13.60 8.02 -9.22
C VAL A 262 14.84 7.22 -9.60
N ALA A 263 14.65 5.92 -9.85
CA ALA A 263 15.70 5.01 -10.26
C ALA A 263 15.88 5.03 -11.78
N ASP A 264 14.79 4.86 -12.53
CA ASP A 264 14.80 4.79 -14.00
C ASP A 264 13.69 5.71 -14.58
N ASP A 265 14.02 6.55 -15.57
CA ASP A 265 13.05 7.39 -16.30
C ASP A 265 12.80 6.79 -17.69
N TYR A 266 11.67 6.08 -17.83
CA TYR A 266 11.28 5.39 -19.05
C TYR A 266 10.81 6.33 -20.17
N THR A 267 10.65 7.63 -19.90
CA THR A 267 10.32 8.62 -20.94
C THR A 267 11.54 9.00 -21.79
N ARG A 268 12.73 8.62 -21.35
CA ARG A 268 14.00 8.87 -22.04
C ARG A 268 14.49 7.58 -22.70
N PRO A 269 15.17 7.66 -23.86
CA PRO A 269 15.87 6.51 -24.42
C PRO A 269 16.88 5.97 -23.41
N ALA A 270 17.02 4.65 -23.33
CA ALA A 270 18.12 4.02 -22.61
C ALA A 270 19.44 4.60 -23.13
N ARG A 271 20.31 5.06 -22.22
CA ARG A 271 21.63 5.61 -22.54
C ARG A 271 22.62 4.50 -22.89
#